data_AF-A0AAE1T2G8-F1
#
_entry.id   AF-A0AAE1T2G8-F1
#
_cell.length_a   1.000
_cell.length_b   1.000
_cell.length_c   1.000
_cell.angle_alpha   90.00
_cell.angle_beta   90.00
_cell.angle_gamma   90.00
#
_symmetry.space_group_name_H-M   'P 1'
#
loop_
_entity.id
_entity.type
_entity.pdbx_description
1 polymer ?
#
loop_
_entity_poly.entity_id
_entity_poly.type
_entity_poly.pdbx_seq_one_letter_code
_entity_poly.pdbx_strand_id
1 'polypeptide(L)'
;MMIGAFIIKEQLANLTKVVEGLTKHVQTHKMLNFRNGARKITLFGLAQIGCIPEELKKHSTLLCVDSTNKVVQLFNKNLKALVDDLNTNLPDAQFIYINIFNVLDA
;
A
#
# COMPACT_ATOMS: atom_id res chain seq x y z
N MET A 1 6.86 -19.66 -7.65
CA MET A 1 7.35 -18.73 -6.60
C MET A 1 7.24 -17.24 -6.98
N MET A 2 6.91 -16.87 -8.23
CA MET A 2 7.12 -15.50 -8.70
C MET A 2 5.91 -14.55 -8.65
N ILE A 3 4.66 -15.00 -8.73
CA ILE A 3 3.52 -14.07 -8.92
C ILE A 3 3.12 -13.35 -7.62
N GLY A 4 3.01 -14.04 -6.47
CA GLY A 4 2.73 -13.38 -5.18
C GLY A 4 3.85 -12.43 -4.74
N ALA A 5 5.12 -12.78 -5.03
CA ALA A 5 6.27 -11.90 -4.80
C ALA A 5 6.30 -10.71 -5.78
N PHE A 6 5.77 -10.87 -6.99
CA PHE A 6 5.68 -9.82 -8.01
C PHE A 6 4.67 -8.75 -7.61
N ILE A 7 3.46 -9.13 -7.18
CA ILE A 7 2.43 -8.18 -6.70
C ILE A 7 2.95 -7.37 -5.50
N ILE A 8 3.59 -8.03 -4.52
CA ILE A 8 4.16 -7.35 -3.35
C ILE A 8 5.32 -6.44 -3.76
N LYS A 9 6.21 -6.88 -4.66
CA LYS A 9 7.31 -6.05 -5.18
C LYS A 9 6.82 -4.84 -5.97
N GLU A 10 5.78 -5.00 -6.78
CA GLU A 10 5.21 -3.92 -7.59
C GLU A 10 4.49 -2.89 -6.72
N GLN A 11 3.75 -3.34 -5.71
CA GLN A 11 3.13 -2.45 -4.71
C GLN A 11 4.17 -1.77 -3.83
N LEU A 12 5.23 -2.47 -3.43
CA LEU A 12 6.36 -1.87 -2.75
C LEU A 12 7.07 -0.84 -3.64
N ALA A 13 7.30 -1.13 -4.92
CA ALA A 13 7.90 -0.20 -5.87
C ALA A 13 7.04 1.05 -6.10
N ASN A 14 5.71 0.90 -6.15
CA ASN A 14 4.79 2.03 -6.17
C ASN A 14 4.85 2.84 -4.88
N LEU A 15 4.92 2.18 -3.71
CA LEU A 15 5.08 2.85 -2.43
C LEU A 15 6.40 3.62 -2.38
N THR A 16 7.51 3.04 -2.84
CA THR A 16 8.81 3.70 -2.91
C THR A 16 8.77 4.92 -3.85
N LYS A 17 8.12 4.80 -5.02
CA LYS A 17 7.93 5.95 -5.93
C LYS A 17 7.10 7.06 -5.31
N VAL A 18 6.05 6.72 -4.54
CA VAL A 18 5.24 7.70 -3.81
C VAL A 18 6.09 8.41 -2.76
N VAL A 19 6.85 7.66 -1.96
CA VAL A 19 7.74 8.21 -0.92
C VAL A 19 8.85 9.07 -1.54
N GLU A 20 9.46 8.64 -2.65
CA GLU A 20 10.47 9.42 -3.38
C GLU A 20 9.88 10.71 -3.98
N GLY A 21 8.69 10.63 -4.57
CA GLY A 21 7.96 11.78 -5.08
C GLY A 21 7.65 12.80 -3.99
N LEU A 22 7.24 12.32 -2.81
CA LEU A 22 6.98 13.15 -1.62
C LEU A 22 8.25 13.80 -1.09
N THR A 23 9.32 13.03 -0.91
CA THR A 23 10.61 13.52 -0.43
C THR A 23 11.17 14.58 -1.37
N LYS A 24 11.11 14.33 -2.68
CA LYS A 24 11.52 15.29 -3.70
C LYS A 24 10.66 16.55 -3.67
N HIS A 25 9.34 16.41 -3.45
CA HIS A 25 8.45 17.55 -3.34
C HIS A 25 8.75 18.42 -2.12
N VAL A 26 8.92 17.81 -0.95
CA VAL A 26 9.30 18.48 0.32
C VAL A 26 10.63 19.21 0.19
N GLN A 27 11.63 18.62 -0.46
CA GLN A 27 12.94 19.27 -0.65
C GLN A 27 12.90 20.39 -1.68
N THR A 28 12.11 20.26 -2.76
CA THR A 28 12.10 21.24 -3.85
C THR A 28 11.16 22.43 -3.57
N HIS A 29 10.19 22.31 -2.64
CA HIS A 29 9.11 23.30 -2.46
C HIS A 29 9.20 24.15 -1.19
N LYS A 30 10.37 24.28 -0.56
CA LYS A 30 10.54 25.25 0.54
C LYS A 30 10.31 26.72 0.12
N MET A 31 10.10 27.02 -1.18
CA MET A 31 9.93 28.39 -1.69
C MET A 31 8.88 28.63 -2.79
N LEU A 32 8.13 27.65 -3.31
CA LEU A 32 7.23 27.91 -4.45
C LEU A 32 5.76 27.48 -4.19
N ASN A 33 4.98 28.48 -3.77
CA ASN A 33 3.52 28.63 -3.92
C ASN A 33 2.58 27.80 -3.03
N PHE A 34 2.26 28.40 -1.87
CA PHE A 34 1.07 28.24 -1.03
C PHE A 34 -0.28 28.51 -1.75
N ARG A 35 -0.52 28.01 -2.98
CA ARG A 35 -1.76 28.40 -3.71
C ARG A 35 -2.58 27.33 -4.39
N ASN A 36 -2.21 26.06 -4.37
CA ASN A 36 -2.99 25.04 -5.08
C ASN A 36 -3.12 23.74 -4.27
N GLY A 37 -4.06 23.74 -3.32
CA GLY A 37 -4.85 22.57 -2.90
C GLY A 37 -4.12 21.47 -2.12
N ALA A 38 -4.63 21.13 -0.95
CA ALA A 38 -4.25 19.94 -0.19
C ALA A 38 -4.14 18.72 -1.12
N ARG A 39 -2.94 18.14 -1.21
CA ARG A 39 -2.66 17.02 -2.12
C ARG A 39 -3.20 15.75 -1.50
N LYS A 40 -4.27 15.21 -2.06
CA LYS A 40 -4.85 13.93 -1.62
C LYS A 40 -4.15 12.78 -2.31
N ILE A 41 -3.53 11.89 -1.53
CA ILE A 41 -2.85 10.68 -2.01
C ILE A 41 -3.54 9.47 -1.39
N THR A 42 -4.02 8.58 -2.24
CA THR A 42 -4.73 7.37 -1.81
C THR A 42 -3.79 6.17 -1.90
N LEU A 43 -3.65 5.45 -0.79
CA LEU A 43 -2.85 4.24 -0.67
C LEU A 43 -3.78 3.06 -0.38
N PHE A 44 -3.77 2.09 -1.29
CA PHE A 44 -4.56 0.87 -1.16
C PHE A 44 -3.77 -0.18 -0.39
N GLY A 45 -4.40 -0.80 0.59
CA GLY A 45 -3.92 -2.04 1.15
C GLY A 45 -3.93 -3.16 0.12
N LEU A 46 -3.41 -4.32 0.50
CA LEU A 46 -3.49 -5.55 -0.27
C LEU A 46 -4.75 -6.33 0.12
N ALA A 47 -5.39 -6.92 -0.89
CA ALA A 47 -6.45 -7.91 -0.70
C ALA A 47 -5.89 -9.25 -0.16
N GLN A 48 -6.75 -10.19 0.22
CA GLN A 48 -6.36 -11.56 0.59
C GLN A 48 -5.68 -12.33 -0.56
N ILE A 49 -4.37 -12.09 -0.76
CA ILE A 49 -3.57 -12.73 -1.80
C ILE A 49 -3.53 -14.27 -1.59
N GLY A 50 -3.68 -14.76 -0.37
CA GLY A 50 -3.73 -16.20 -0.09
C GLY A 50 -4.93 -16.92 -0.71
N CYS A 51 -5.96 -16.19 -1.16
CA CYS A 51 -7.16 -16.75 -1.78
C CYS A 51 -7.14 -16.69 -3.32
N ILE A 52 -6.13 -16.08 -3.95
CA ILE A 52 -6.11 -15.95 -5.41
C ILE A 52 -5.86 -17.33 -6.06
N PRO A 53 -6.44 -17.61 -7.25
CA PRO A 53 -6.32 -18.91 -7.91
C PRO A 53 -4.87 -19.39 -8.06
N GLU A 54 -3.93 -18.48 -8.24
CA GLU A 54 -2.51 -18.80 -8.37
C GLU A 54 -1.88 -19.31 -7.06
N GLU A 55 -2.21 -18.71 -5.92
CA GLU A 55 -1.70 -19.17 -4.62
C GLU A 55 -2.35 -20.50 -4.21
N LEU A 56 -3.63 -20.70 -4.55
CA LEU A 56 -4.34 -21.96 -4.37
C LEU A 56 -3.69 -23.10 -5.17
N LYS A 57 -3.45 -22.88 -6.47
CA LYS A 57 -2.75 -23.84 -7.35
C LYS A 57 -1.36 -24.20 -6.80
N LYS A 58 -0.59 -23.18 -6.42
CA LYS A 58 0.76 -23.34 -5.89
C LYS A 58 0.82 -24.17 -4.60
N HIS A 59 -0.19 -24.05 -3.74
CA HIS A 59 -0.27 -24.81 -2.49
C HIS A 59 -1.13 -26.07 -2.61
N SER A 60 -1.63 -26.40 -3.81
CA SER A 60 -2.50 -27.56 -4.05
C SER A 60 -3.68 -27.65 -3.07
N THR A 61 -4.29 -26.49 -2.79
CA THR A 61 -5.37 -26.34 -1.79
C THR A 61 -6.55 -25.61 -2.40
N LEU A 62 -7.74 -25.90 -1.90
CA LEU A 62 -8.97 -25.14 -2.18
C LEU A 62 -9.23 -24.07 -1.10
N LEU A 63 -8.53 -24.15 0.03
CA LEU A 63 -8.61 -23.20 1.13
C LEU A 63 -7.57 -22.10 0.96
N CYS A 64 -7.92 -20.89 1.35
CA CYS A 64 -7.00 -19.77 1.37
C CYS A 64 -5.74 -20.09 2.19
N VAL A 65 -4.60 -19.59 1.72
CA VAL A 65 -3.31 -19.79 2.37
C VAL A 65 -3.15 -18.77 3.50
N ASP A 66 -3.48 -19.15 4.72
CA ASP A 66 -3.46 -18.28 5.90
C ASP A 66 -2.09 -17.64 6.17
N SER A 67 -1.00 -18.36 5.92
CA SER A 67 0.36 -17.82 6.10
C SER A 67 0.62 -16.65 5.15
N THR A 68 0.16 -16.73 3.90
CA THR A 68 0.20 -15.63 2.94
C THR A 68 -0.67 -14.47 3.41
N ASN A 69 -1.89 -14.73 3.86
CA ASN A 69 -2.80 -13.69 4.34
C ASN A 69 -2.28 -12.98 5.60
N LYS A 70 -1.56 -13.68 6.50
CA LYS A 70 -0.89 -13.04 7.65
C LYS A 70 0.19 -12.04 7.23
N VAL A 71 0.97 -12.35 6.18
CA VAL A 71 1.97 -11.42 5.63
C VAL A 71 1.30 -10.19 5.02
N VAL A 72 0.20 -10.39 4.30
CA VAL A 72 -0.63 -9.30 3.74
C VAL A 72 -1.15 -8.39 4.86
N GLN A 73 -1.66 -8.97 5.96
CA GLN A 73 -2.13 -8.19 7.12
C GLN A 73 -1.00 -7.37 7.75
N LEU A 74 0.20 -7.93 7.88
CA LEU A 74 1.36 -7.20 8.41
C LEU A 74 1.74 -6.03 7.49
N PHE A 75 1.74 -6.24 6.18
CA PHE A 75 1.95 -5.16 5.21
C PHE A 75 0.90 -4.06 5.36
N ASN A 76 -0.39 -4.42 5.40
CA ASN A 76 -1.49 -3.47 5.55
C ASN A 76 -1.39 -2.66 6.85
N LYS A 77 -0.98 -3.31 7.94
CA LYS A 77 -0.73 -2.65 9.24
C LYS A 77 0.39 -1.60 9.11
N ASN A 78 1.51 -1.97 8.48
CA ASN A 78 2.65 -1.07 8.31
C ASN A 78 2.31 0.08 7.34
N LEU A 79 1.55 -0.19 6.28
CA LEU A 79 1.10 0.83 5.33
C LEU A 79 0.18 1.85 6.02
N LYS A 80 -0.73 1.38 6.88
CA LYS A 80 -1.56 2.27 7.68
C LYS A 80 -0.72 3.14 8.63
N ALA A 81 0.25 2.55 9.33
CA ALA A 81 1.15 3.30 10.21
C ALA A 81 1.93 4.38 9.45
N LEU A 82 2.40 4.06 8.23
CA LEU A 82 3.06 5.03 7.36
C LEU A 82 2.12 6.16 6.93
N VAL A 83 0.87 5.87 6.59
CA VAL A 83 -0.14 6.90 6.28
C VAL A 83 -0.36 7.83 7.47
N ASP A 84 -0.44 7.27 8.69
CA ASP A 84 -0.63 8.05 9.91
C ASP A 84 0.61 8.95 10.19
N ASP A 85 1.83 8.44 9.96
CA ASP A 85 3.07 9.22 10.06
C ASP A 85 3.17 10.34 9.01
N LEU A 86 2.83 10.05 7.76
CA LEU A 86 2.83 11.03 6.68
C LEU A 86 1.82 12.16 6.93
N ASN A 87 0.62 11.85 7.41
CA ASN A 87 -0.36 12.86 7.79
C ASN A 87 0.09 13.71 9.00
N THR A 88 0.92 13.15 9.88
CA THR A 88 1.47 13.87 11.03
C THR A 88 2.58 14.83 10.60
N ASN A 89 3.46 14.37 9.71
CA ASN A 89 4.67 15.11 9.31
C ASN A 89 4.44 16.08 8.13
N LEU A 90 3.37 15.89 7.34
CA LEU A 90 3.06 16.67 6.14
C LEU A 90 1.65 17.27 6.22
N PRO A 91 1.43 18.31 7.05
CA PRO A 91 0.10 18.89 7.26
C PRO A 91 -0.53 19.53 5.99
N ASP A 92 0.30 19.83 4.99
CA ASP A 92 -0.14 20.38 3.69
C ASP A 92 -0.60 19.29 2.69
N ALA A 93 -0.49 18.02 3.07
CA ALA A 93 -0.90 16.87 2.27
C ALA A 93 -1.90 16.00 3.06
N GLN A 94 -2.75 15.27 2.34
CA GLN A 94 -3.71 14.35 2.93
C GLN A 94 -3.49 12.95 2.37
N PHE A 95 -3.14 12.01 3.24
CA PHE A 95 -2.95 10.61 2.89
C PHE A 95 -4.15 9.79 3.33
N ILE A 96 -4.72 9.02 2.41
CA ILE A 96 -5.93 8.23 2.63
C ILE A 96 -5.56 6.76 2.48
N TYR A 97 -5.77 5.98 3.54
CA TYR A 97 -5.63 4.53 3.49
C TYR A 97 -6.97 3.88 3.11
N ILE A 98 -6.96 3.00 2.11
CA ILE A 98 -8.12 2.18 1.74
C ILE A 98 -7.83 0.72 2.07
N ASN A 99 -8.59 0.17 3.01
CA ASN A 99 -8.54 -1.25 3.32
C ASN A 99 -9.34 -2.05 2.29
N ILE A 100 -8.66 -2.86 1.49
CA ILE A 100 -9.29 -3.78 0.52
C ILE A 100 -9.12 -5.25 0.89
N PHE A 101 -8.71 -5.56 2.13
CA PHE A 101 -8.35 -6.91 2.55
C PHE A 101 -9.45 -7.94 2.27
N ASN A 102 -10.71 -7.60 2.59
CA ASN A 102 -11.88 -8.49 2.45
C ASN A 102 -12.77 -8.14 1.25
N VAL A 103 -12.28 -7.35 0.28
CA VAL A 103 -13.11 -6.95 -0.89
C VAL A 103 -13.45 -8.14 -1.78
N LEU A 104 -12.68 -9.23 -1.71
CA LEU A 104 -12.86 -10.44 -2.51
C LEU A 104 -13.65 -11.54 -1.78
N ASP A 105 -14.14 -11.30 -0.56
CA ASP A 105 -14.92 -12.26 0.24
C ASP A 105 -16.45 -12.17 0.00
N ALA A 106 -16.87 -11.59 -1.14
CA ALA A 106 -18.28 -11.36 -1.49
C ALA A 106 -18.89 -12.48 -2.35
#